data_AF-A0A964U995-F1
#
_entry.id   AF-A0A964U995-F1
#
_cell.length_a   1.000
_cell.length_b   1.000
_cell.length_c   1.000
_cell.angle_alpha   90.00
_cell.angle_beta   90.00
_cell.angle_gamma   90.00
#
_symmetry.space_group_name_H-M   'P 1'
#
loop_
_entity.id
_entity.type
_entity.pdbx_description
1 polymer ?
#
loop_
_entity_poly.entity_id
_entity_poly.type
_entity_poly.pdbx_seq_one_letter_code
_entity_poly.pdbx_strand_id
1 'polypeptide(L)'
;MADGNANAGMTGVENGKDSAGAFAMMSPMMNGAMPLMQYWMASNMELFRLAATRATRDAEAMSEFMRCQSPEQFTSVCARVASEAAEDYTDSMRRLMTIGTGDAAGA
;
A
#
# COMPACT_ATOMS: atom_id res chain seq x y z
N MET A 1 -0.26 -54.50 32.51
CA MET A 1 1.00 -53.76 32.31
C MET A 1 1.23 -53.75 30.81
N ALA A 2 1.14 -52.58 30.17
CA ALA A 2 1.41 -52.42 28.75
C ALA A 2 2.59 -51.46 28.65
N ASP A 3 3.77 -52.04 28.42
CA ASP A 3 5.02 -51.31 28.17
C ASP A 3 5.25 -51.20 26.67
N GLY A 4 5.44 -49.97 26.19
CA GLY A 4 6.33 -49.55 25.08
C GLY A 4 6.11 -50.14 23.67
N ASN A 5 6.59 -49.55 22.57
CA ASN A 5 7.31 -48.32 22.29
C ASN A 5 7.45 -48.23 20.74
N ALA A 6 7.34 -47.02 20.20
CA ALA A 6 7.95 -46.47 18.97
C ALA A 6 8.01 -47.26 17.63
N ASN A 7 7.30 -46.66 16.66
CA ASN A 7 7.83 -46.05 15.43
C ASN A 7 8.39 -46.92 14.27
N ALA A 8 7.79 -46.66 13.10
CA ALA A 8 8.41 -46.38 11.79
C ALA A 8 8.14 -47.37 10.65
N GLY A 9 7.71 -46.82 9.52
CA GLY A 9 7.61 -47.47 8.20
C GLY A 9 6.25 -47.20 7.55
N MET A 10 5.90 -45.97 7.18
CA MET A 10 6.33 -45.32 5.94
C MET A 10 6.16 -46.20 4.70
N THR A 11 4.91 -46.41 4.27
CA THR A 11 4.60 -46.68 2.86
C THR A 11 3.24 -46.07 2.52
N GLY A 12 3.21 -45.24 1.48
CA GLY A 12 1.97 -44.74 0.89
C GLY A 12 1.71 -43.26 1.12
N VAL A 13 2.59 -42.40 0.62
CA VAL A 13 2.14 -41.08 0.18
C VAL A 13 1.16 -41.32 -0.97
N GLU A 14 -0.14 -41.26 -0.70
CA GLU A 14 -1.19 -41.18 -1.73
C GLU A 14 -1.13 -39.79 -2.38
N ASN A 15 -0.14 -39.63 -3.27
CA ASN A 15 0.22 -38.44 -4.05
C ASN A 15 -0.87 -37.99 -5.06
N GLY A 16 -2.14 -37.87 -4.66
CA GLY A 16 -3.20 -37.44 -5.57
C GLY A 16 -4.49 -36.91 -4.98
N LYS A 17 -4.72 -37.00 -3.66
CA LYS A 17 -5.94 -36.51 -3.02
C LYS A 17 -5.73 -35.36 -2.04
N ASP A 18 -4.54 -35.23 -1.44
CA ASP A 18 -4.23 -34.13 -0.51
C ASP A 18 -3.90 -32.81 -1.21
N SER A 19 -3.47 -32.86 -2.48
CA SER A 19 -3.24 -31.66 -3.29
C SER A 19 -4.56 -30.96 -3.67
N ALA A 20 -5.66 -31.70 -3.83
CA ALA A 20 -6.97 -31.13 -4.10
C ALA A 20 -7.53 -30.37 -2.88
N GLY A 21 -7.34 -30.91 -1.67
CA GLY A 21 -7.66 -30.22 -0.42
C GLY A 21 -6.79 -28.97 -0.19
N ALA A 22 -5.49 -29.07 -0.48
CA ALA A 22 -4.58 -27.93 -0.42
C ALA A 22 -4.95 -26.85 -1.46
N PHE A 23 -5.28 -27.22 -2.70
CA PHE A 23 -5.68 -26.28 -3.76
C PHE A 23 -7.07 -25.66 -3.48
N ALA A 24 -7.99 -26.43 -2.88
CA ALA A 24 -9.31 -25.96 -2.46
C ALA A 24 -9.25 -25.03 -1.24
N MET A 25 -8.26 -25.18 -0.35
CA MET A 25 -7.98 -24.23 0.75
C MET A 25 -7.19 -23.00 0.24
N MET A 26 -6.33 -23.20 -0.75
CA MET A 26 -5.56 -22.13 -1.39
C MET A 26 -6.46 -21.20 -2.20
N SER A 27 -7.51 -21.71 -2.86
CA SER A 27 -8.36 -20.91 -3.75
C SER A 27 -9.15 -19.80 -3.03
N PRO A 28 -9.82 -20.01 -1.89
CA PRO A 28 -10.44 -18.95 -1.10
C PRO A 28 -9.43 -17.99 -0.47
N MET A 29 -8.29 -18.52 0.00
CA MET A 29 -7.21 -17.71 0.58
C MET A 29 -6.56 -16.81 -0.47
N MET A 30 -6.34 -17.32 -1.69
CA MET A 30 -5.83 -16.57 -2.84
C MET A 30 -6.88 -15.59 -3.38
N ASN A 31 -8.16 -15.98 -3.45
CA ASN A 31 -9.23 -15.09 -3.89
C ASN A 31 -9.48 -13.93 -2.92
N GLY A 32 -9.22 -14.09 -1.62
CA GLY A 32 -9.25 -13.00 -0.65
C GLY A 32 -7.93 -12.21 -0.57
N ALA A 33 -6.78 -12.87 -0.74
CA ALA A 33 -5.47 -12.24 -0.66
C ALA A 33 -5.11 -11.43 -1.92
N MET A 34 -5.59 -11.82 -3.10
CA MET A 34 -5.33 -11.09 -4.35
C MET A 34 -5.91 -9.67 -4.33
N PRO A 35 -7.18 -9.44 -3.97
CA PRO A 35 -7.72 -8.09 -3.79
C PRO A 35 -7.00 -7.29 -2.70
N LEU A 36 -6.60 -7.93 -1.60
CA LEU A 36 -5.85 -7.28 -0.52
C LEU A 36 -4.45 -6.85 -0.97
N MET A 37 -3.73 -7.69 -1.71
CA MET A 37 -2.43 -7.35 -2.27
C MET A 37 -2.53 -6.24 -3.32
N GLN A 38 -3.56 -6.27 -4.18
CA GLN A 38 -3.80 -5.20 -5.16
C GLN A 38 -4.09 -3.86 -4.48
N TYR A 39 -4.97 -3.85 -3.48
CA TYR A 39 -5.23 -2.67 -2.65
C TYR A 39 -3.95 -2.16 -1.98
N TRP A 40 -3.17 -3.06 -1.40
CA TRP A 40 -1.92 -2.69 -0.73
C TRP A 40 -0.90 -2.09 -1.72
N MET A 41 -0.71 -2.71 -2.88
CA MET A 41 0.19 -2.19 -3.92
C MET A 41 -0.27 -0.83 -4.44
N ALA A 42 -1.55 -0.68 -4.79
CA ALA A 42 -2.11 0.57 -5.27
C ALA A 42 -2.01 1.70 -4.23
N SER A 43 -2.29 1.40 -2.97
CA SER A 43 -2.17 2.36 -1.87
C SER A 43 -0.72 2.81 -1.67
N ASN A 44 0.24 1.88 -1.69
CA ASN A 44 1.66 2.22 -1.57
C ASN A 44 2.14 3.07 -2.75
N MET A 45 1.73 2.73 -3.98
CA MET A 45 2.06 3.53 -5.16
C MET A 45 1.55 4.98 -5.04
N GLU A 46 0.33 5.17 -4.54
CA GLU A 46 -0.22 6.51 -4.31
C GLU A 46 0.55 7.26 -3.22
N LEU A 47 0.95 6.59 -2.14
CA LEU A 47 1.78 7.20 -1.09
C LEU A 47 3.17 7.61 -1.62
N PHE A 48 3.81 6.77 -2.44
CA PHE A 48 5.09 7.12 -3.08
C PHE A 48 4.94 8.29 -4.04
N ARG A 49 3.84 8.34 -4.81
CA ARG A 49 3.52 9.45 -5.68
C ARG A 49 3.39 10.74 -4.88
N LEU A 50 2.61 10.74 -3.79
CA LEU A 50 2.46 11.90 -2.91
C LEU A 50 3.81 12.35 -2.34
N ALA A 51 4.61 11.40 -1.82
CA ALA A 51 5.92 11.70 -1.26
C ALA A 51 6.87 12.34 -2.29
N ALA A 52 6.90 11.82 -3.52
CA ALA A 52 7.70 12.38 -4.60
C ALA A 52 7.23 13.80 -4.98
N THR A 53 5.92 14.02 -5.14
CA THR A 53 5.37 15.34 -5.44
C THR A 53 5.70 16.35 -4.36
N ARG A 54 5.52 15.99 -3.08
CA ARG A 54 5.84 16.86 -1.95
C ARG A 54 7.34 17.15 -1.84
N ALA A 55 8.19 16.16 -2.01
CA ALA A 55 9.64 16.37 -1.97
C ALA A 55 10.12 17.39 -3.02
N THR A 56 9.59 17.33 -4.25
CA THR A 56 9.91 18.32 -5.29
C THR A 56 9.41 19.71 -4.91
N ARG A 57 8.13 19.85 -4.52
CA ARG A 57 7.55 21.14 -4.16
C ARG A 57 8.17 21.77 -2.92
N ASP A 58 8.53 20.96 -1.92
CA ASP A 58 9.19 21.43 -0.71
C ASP A 58 10.61 21.92 -1.02
N ALA A 59 11.33 21.27 -1.94
CA ALA A 59 12.63 21.75 -2.42
C ALA A 59 12.53 23.08 -3.16
N GLU A 60 11.51 23.24 -4.02
CA GLU A 60 11.21 24.49 -4.70
C GLU A 60 10.84 25.61 -3.71
N ALA A 61 9.98 25.31 -2.74
CA ALA A 61 9.59 26.23 -1.67
C ALA A 61 10.78 26.68 -0.83
N MET A 62 11.69 25.76 -0.46
CA MET A 62 12.94 26.11 0.24
C MET A 62 13.81 27.07 -0.59
N SER A 63 13.90 26.85 -1.91
CA SER A 63 14.62 27.76 -2.80
C SER A 63 13.99 29.14 -2.84
N GLU A 64 12.66 29.22 -2.87
CA GLU A 64 11.92 30.48 -2.82
C GLU A 64 12.05 31.20 -1.48
N PHE A 65 12.00 30.46 -0.36
CA PHE A 65 12.20 31.05 0.98
C PHE A 65 13.56 31.73 1.10
N MET A 66 14.62 31.12 0.55
CA MET A 66 15.96 31.72 0.54
C MET A 66 16.08 32.97 -0.34
N ARG A 67 15.14 33.19 -1.27
CA ARG A 67 15.13 34.33 -2.19
C ARG A 67 14.22 35.48 -1.73
N CYS A 68 13.42 35.28 -0.69
CA CYS A 68 12.52 36.31 -0.17
C CYS A 68 13.33 37.51 0.35
N GLN A 69 12.96 38.71 -0.09
CA GLN A 69 13.61 39.98 0.29
C GLN A 69 12.79 40.78 1.31
N SER A 70 11.55 40.37 1.58
CA SER A 70 10.69 40.99 2.59
C SER A 70 9.85 39.96 3.36
N PRO A 71 9.40 40.31 4.59
CA PRO A 71 8.46 39.48 5.34
C PRO A 71 7.17 39.19 4.58
N GLU A 72 6.66 40.14 3.79
CA GLU A 72 5.43 39.99 3.01
C GLU A 72 5.59 38.95 1.91
N GLN A 73 6.73 38.92 1.22
CA GLN A 73 7.05 37.89 0.24
C GLN A 73 7.11 36.51 0.91
N PHE A 74 7.78 36.43 2.07
CA PHE A 74 7.86 35.19 2.84
C PHE A 74 6.46 34.68 3.24
N THR A 75 5.61 35.55 3.80
CA THR A 75 4.23 35.19 4.17
C THR A 75 3.41 34.73 2.97
N SER A 76 3.56 35.38 1.82
CA SER A 76 2.91 34.98 0.57
C SER A 76 3.33 33.57 0.13
N VAL A 77 4.64 33.28 0.13
CA VAL A 77 5.16 31.94 -0.20
C VAL A 77 4.64 30.90 0.80
N CYS A 78 4.67 31.19 2.10
CA CYS A 78 4.13 30.28 3.12
C CYS A 78 2.65 29.97 2.90
N ALA A 79 1.84 30.99 2.65
CA ALA A 79 0.39 30.82 2.44
C ALA A 79 0.11 29.96 1.20
N ARG A 80 0.82 30.21 0.10
CA ARG A 80 0.72 29.42 -1.13
C ARG A 80 1.13 27.97 -0.90
N VAL A 81 2.30 27.73 -0.32
CA VAL A 81 2.83 26.38 -0.06
C VAL A 81 1.91 25.60 0.89
N ALA A 82 1.31 26.25 1.88
CA ALA A 82 0.34 25.64 2.77
C ALA A 82 -0.96 25.25 2.03
N SER A 83 -1.47 26.11 1.15
CA SER A 83 -2.65 25.81 0.32
C SER A 83 -2.38 24.63 -0.60
N GLU A 84 -1.25 24.64 -1.31
CA GLU A 84 -0.84 23.55 -2.20
C GLU A 84 -0.66 22.24 -1.45
N ALA A 85 -0.13 22.27 -0.22
CA ALA A 85 -0.03 21.09 0.62
C ALA A 85 -1.41 20.53 0.99
N ALA A 86 -2.32 21.39 1.41
CA ALA A 86 -3.68 20.98 1.76
C ALA A 86 -4.40 20.33 0.56
N GLU A 87 -4.22 20.89 -0.63
CA GLU A 87 -4.74 20.33 -1.89
C GLU A 87 -4.13 18.96 -2.20
N ASP A 88 -2.80 18.83 -2.13
CA ASP A 88 -2.10 17.56 -2.37
C ASP A 88 -2.57 16.43 -1.44
N TYR A 89 -2.70 16.71 -0.14
CA TYR A 89 -3.19 15.75 0.83
C TYR A 89 -4.66 15.39 0.59
N THR A 90 -5.50 16.38 0.26
CA THR A 90 -6.92 16.15 -0.01
C THR A 90 -7.10 15.26 -1.25
N ASP A 91 -6.35 15.52 -2.32
CA ASP A 91 -6.40 14.75 -3.54
C ASP A 91 -5.86 13.33 -3.34
N SER A 92 -4.77 13.16 -2.59
CA SER A 92 -4.25 11.83 -2.27
C SER A 92 -5.21 11.02 -1.40
N MET A 93 -5.84 11.65 -0.41
CA MET A 93 -6.89 11.01 0.39
C MET A 93 -8.08 10.58 -0.47
N ARG A 94 -8.51 11.41 -1.43
CA ARG A 94 -9.57 11.04 -2.39
C ARG A 94 -9.17 9.81 -3.22
N ARG A 95 -7.94 9.77 -3.71
CA ARG A 95 -7.40 8.64 -4.50
C ARG A 95 -7.29 7.37 -3.67
N LEU A 96 -6.80 7.45 -2.43
CA LEU A 96 -6.75 6.31 -1.50
C LEU A 96 -8.15 5.76 -1.17
N MET A 97 -9.14 6.65 -0.96
CA MET A 97 -10.53 6.21 -0.80
C MET A 97 -11.05 5.51 -2.05
N THR A 98 -10.75 6.03 -3.24
CA THR A 98 -11.14 5.40 -4.53
C THR A 98 -10.52 4.01 -4.70
N ILE A 99 -9.25 3.86 -4.30
CA ILE A 99 -8.56 2.56 -4.26
C ILE A 99 -9.25 1.61 -3.27
N GLY A 100 -9.68 2.11 -2.11
CA GLY A 100 -10.36 1.32 -1.07
C GLY A 100 -11.81 0.94 -1.38
N THR A 101 -12.54 1.75 -2.15
CA THR A 101 -13.93 1.46 -2.55
C THR A 101 -14.03 0.56 -3.78
N GLY A 102 -12.91 0.19 -4.40
CA GLY A 102 -12.87 -0.82 -5.46
C GLY A 102 -13.07 -0.29 -6.89
N ASP A 103 -13.15 1.02 -7.11
CA ASP A 103 -13.21 1.58 -8.48
C ASP A 103 -11.90 1.36 -9.27
N ALA A 104 -10.80 1.05 -8.59
CA ALA A 104 -9.54 0.63 -9.22
C ALA A 104 -9.48 -0.88 -9.57
N ALA A 105 -10.42 -1.69 -9.11
CA ALA A 105 -10.43 -3.15 -9.29
C ALA A 105 -11.42 -3.64 -10.38
N GLY A 106 -12.03 -2.71 -11.12
CA GLY A 106 -13.13 -2.99 -12.07
C GLY A 106 -12.90 -2.52 -13.52
N ALA A 107 -11.66 -2.31 -13.96
CA ALA A 107 -11.33 -1.98 -15.37
C ALA A 107 -10.33 -2.99 -15.96
#